data_AF-A0A367EMV4-F1
#
_entry.id   AF-A0A367EMV4-F1
#
_cell.length_a   1.000
_cell.length_b   1.000
_cell.length_c   1.000
_cell.angle_alpha   90.00
_cell.angle_beta   90.00
_cell.angle_gamma   90.00
#
_symmetry.space_group_name_H-M   'P 1'
#
loop_
_entity.id
_entity.type
_entity.pdbx_description
1 polymer ?
#
loop_
_entity_poly.entity_id
_entity_poly.type
_entity_poly.pdbx_seq_one_letter_code
_entity_poly.pdbx_strand_id
1 'polypeptide(L)'
;MDPHGSVRHYEAARRGDWAAARAEQDRIAALFALVDAVEPGTASGTTGGLGGRKTALALLGLIDTPVVSAPTRPHAPAETARVRACLEEAGLL
;
A
#
# COMPACT_ATOMS: atom_id res chain seq x y z
N MET A 1 0.07 2.14 -3.02
CA MET A 1 0.16 2.47 -4.46
C MET A 1 0.75 3.85 -4.52
N ASP A 2 2.03 3.97 -4.85
CA ASP A 2 2.71 5.26 -5.02
C ASP A 2 2.94 5.51 -6.52
N PRO A 3 2.07 6.30 -7.18
CA PRO A 3 2.19 6.58 -8.60
C PRO A 3 3.52 7.27 -8.95
N HIS A 4 3.99 8.16 -8.08
CA HIS A 4 5.25 8.88 -8.30
C HIS A 4 6.45 7.94 -8.19
N GLY A 5 6.41 6.99 -7.25
CA GLY A 5 7.39 5.92 -7.16
C GLY A 5 7.47 5.09 -8.43
N SER A 6 6.32 4.70 -8.99
CA SER A 6 6.29 3.96 -10.26
C SER A 6 6.89 4.76 -11.43
N VAL A 7 6.67 6.08 -11.47
CA VAL A 7 7.29 6.96 -12.47
C VAL A 7 8.80 7.05 -12.27
N ARG A 8 9.29 7.23 -11.04
CA ARG A 8 10.73 7.27 -10.74
C ARG A 8 11.43 5.96 -11.13
N HIS A 9 10.81 4.82 -10.82
CA HIS A 9 11.30 3.50 -11.21
C HIS A 9 11.41 3.37 -12.72
N TYR A 10 10.33 3.70 -13.44
CA TYR A 10 10.31 3.65 -14.91
C TYR A 10 11.40 4.54 -15.51
N GLU A 11 11.52 5.77 -15.03
CA GLU A 11 12.50 6.73 -15.53
C GLU A 11 13.95 6.30 -15.25
N ALA A 12 14.22 5.68 -14.09
CA ALA A 12 15.53 5.10 -13.79
C ALA A 12 15.87 3.94 -14.73
N ALA A 13 14.94 3.00 -14.91
CA ALA A 13 15.12 1.88 -15.83
C ALA A 13 15.33 2.35 -17.28
N ARG A 14 14.56 3.36 -17.72
CA ARG A 14 14.65 3.95 -19.07
C ARG A 14 16.02 4.60 -19.35
N ARG A 15 16.66 5.16 -18.33
CA ARG A 15 18.02 5.73 -18.41
C ARG A 15 19.14 4.71 -18.21
N GLY A 16 18.82 3.44 -17.96
CA GLY A 16 19.79 2.39 -17.65
C GLY A 16 20.39 2.46 -16.24
N ASP A 17 19.82 3.28 -15.36
CA ASP A 17 20.25 3.39 -13.96
C ASP A 17 19.59 2.29 -13.12
N TRP A 18 20.14 1.09 -13.20
CA TRP A 18 19.60 -0.09 -12.53
C TRP A 18 19.71 -0.03 -11.00
N ALA A 19 20.69 0.71 -10.48
CA ALA A 19 20.83 0.91 -9.04
C ALA A 19 19.67 1.75 -8.51
N ALA A 20 19.35 2.87 -9.17
CA ALA A 20 18.21 3.69 -8.79
C ALA A 20 16.87 2.96 -9.03
N ALA A 21 16.74 2.22 -10.13
CA ALA A 21 15.53 1.42 -10.38
C ALA A 21 15.32 0.37 -9.28
N ARG A 22 16.38 -0.33 -8.86
CA ARG A 22 16.30 -1.32 -7.78
C ARG A 22 15.91 -0.69 -6.45
N ALA A 23 16.52 0.42 -6.08
CA ALA A 23 16.20 1.13 -4.83
C ALA A 23 14.74 1.58 -4.79
N GLU A 24 14.22 2.10 -5.91
CA GLU A 24 12.82 2.50 -5.99
C GLU A 24 11.87 1.28 -5.96
N GLN A 25 12.24 0.18 -6.64
CA GLN A 25 11.47 -1.06 -6.58
C GLN A 25 11.41 -1.63 -5.16
N ASP A 26 12.52 -1.64 -4.42
CA ASP A 26 12.56 -2.14 -3.04
C ASP A 26 11.66 -1.29 -2.14
N ARG A 27 11.64 0.05 -2.32
CA ARG A 27 10.74 0.94 -1.60
C ARG A 27 9.27 0.69 -1.94
N ILE A 28 8.95 0.45 -3.22
CA ILE A 28 7.59 0.10 -3.66
C ILE A 28 7.19 -1.28 -3.12
N ALA A 29 8.11 -2.24 -3.11
CA ALA A 29 7.87 -3.60 -2.61
C ALA A 29 7.61 -3.61 -1.10
N ALA A 30 8.25 -2.73 -0.32
CA ALA A 30 7.95 -2.57 1.10
C ALA A 30 6.47 -2.21 1.35
N LEU A 31 5.84 -1.46 0.43
CA LEU A 31 4.41 -1.15 0.51
C LEU A 31 3.50 -2.36 0.26
N PHE A 32 4.02 -3.52 -0.20
CA PHE A 32 3.21 -4.73 -0.22
C PHE A 32 2.92 -5.26 1.18
N ALA A 33 3.70 -4.91 2.21
CA ALA A 33 3.39 -5.26 3.60
C ALA A 33 2.01 -4.73 4.06
N LEU A 34 1.45 -3.73 3.36
CA LEU A 34 0.07 -3.26 3.59
C LEU A 34 -0.98 -4.37 3.47
N VAL A 35 -0.72 -5.44 2.70
CA VAL A 35 -1.67 -6.56 2.56
C VAL A 35 -1.70 -7.47 3.78
N ASP A 36 -0.66 -7.40 4.62
CA ASP A 36 -0.51 -8.18 5.86
C ASP A 36 -1.01 -7.41 7.09
N ALA A 37 -1.64 -6.24 6.89
CA ALA A 37 -2.22 -5.45 7.98
C ALA A 37 -3.42 -6.13 8.66
N VAL A 38 -3.97 -7.19 8.05
CA VAL A 38 -5.05 -8.01 8.59
C VAL A 38 -4.47 -9.32 9.12
N GLU A 39 -4.87 -9.73 10.33
CA GLU A 39 -4.40 -10.99 10.92
C GLU A 39 -4.76 -12.20 10.04
N PRO A 40 -3.84 -13.13 9.80
CA PRO A 40 -4.12 -14.37 9.08
C PRO A 40 -5.33 -15.10 9.69
N GLY A 41 -6.26 -15.54 8.84
CA GLY A 41 -7.47 -16.26 9.27
C GLY A 41 -8.59 -15.37 9.81
N THR A 42 -8.39 -14.05 9.96
CA THR A 42 -9.44 -13.11 10.45
C THR A 42 -10.19 -12.40 9.33
N ALA A 43 -9.76 -12.57 8.08
CA ALA A 43 -10.47 -12.08 6.90
C ALA A 43 -10.07 -12.82 5.62
N SER A 44 -10.83 -12.59 4.55
CA SER A 44 -10.48 -13.06 3.21
C SER A 44 -9.25 -12.31 2.66
N GLY A 45 -8.56 -12.91 1.68
CA GLY A 45 -7.48 -12.24 0.96
C GLY A 45 -7.92 -10.93 0.29
N THR A 46 -9.19 -10.80 -0.08
CA THR A 46 -9.77 -9.55 -0.60
C THR A 46 -9.80 -8.45 0.47
N THR A 47 -10.17 -8.77 1.72
CA THR A 47 -10.14 -7.81 2.83
C THR A 47 -8.71 -7.34 3.12
N GLY A 48 -7.73 -8.24 3.14
CA GLY A 48 -6.32 -7.86 3.33
C GLY A 48 -5.80 -7.05 2.15
N GLY A 49 -5.86 -7.61 0.95
CA GLY A 49 -5.25 -7.04 -0.24
C GLY A 49 -5.96 -5.78 -0.78
N LEU A 50 -7.26 -5.86 -1.06
CA LEU A 50 -8.00 -4.72 -1.63
C LEU A 50 -8.39 -3.71 -0.54
N GLY A 51 -8.80 -4.20 0.63
CA GLY A 51 -9.08 -3.35 1.79
C GLY A 51 -7.85 -2.57 2.23
N GLY A 52 -6.68 -3.21 2.41
CA GLY A 52 -5.45 -2.51 2.81
C GLY A 52 -5.02 -1.44 1.81
N ARG A 53 -5.15 -1.70 0.51
CA ARG A 53 -4.87 -0.71 -0.54
C ARG A 53 -5.83 0.48 -0.46
N LYS A 54 -7.14 0.23 -0.30
CA LYS A 54 -8.13 1.31 -0.17
C LYS A 54 -7.96 2.11 1.12
N THR A 55 -7.64 1.46 2.24
CA THR A 55 -7.28 2.11 3.50
C THR A 55 -6.08 3.03 3.31
N ALA A 56 -5.03 2.57 2.62
CA ALA A 56 -3.88 3.42 2.33
C ALA A 56 -4.24 4.64 1.47
N LEU A 57 -5.02 4.46 0.40
CA LEU A 57 -5.46 5.57 -0.46
C LEU A 57 -6.30 6.60 0.31
N ALA A 58 -7.17 6.15 1.21
CA ALA A 58 -7.97 7.03 2.05
C ALA A 58 -7.10 7.82 3.06
N LEU A 59 -6.12 7.15 3.68
CA LEU A 59 -5.18 7.81 4.60
C LEU A 59 -4.32 8.88 3.91
N LEU A 60 -3.96 8.66 2.64
CA LEU A 60 -3.25 9.63 1.80
C LEU A 60 -4.15 10.76 1.25
N GLY A 61 -5.45 10.74 1.56
CA GLY A 61 -6.41 11.74 1.08
C GLY A 61 -6.73 11.65 -0.42
N LEU A 62 -6.42 10.51 -1.07
CA LEU A 62 -6.65 10.32 -2.52
C LEU A 62 -8.08 9.86 -2.84
N ILE A 63 -8.76 9.24 -1.88
CA ILE A 63 -10.17 8.82 -1.98
C ILE A 63 -10.89 9.10 -0.67
N ASP A 64 -12.20 9.35 -0.75
CA ASP A 64 -12.99 9.69 0.44
C ASP A 64 -13.25 8.50 1.38
N THR A 65 -13.24 7.27 0.85
CA THR A 65 -13.64 6.09 1.63
C THR A 65 -12.85 4.83 1.28
N PRO A 66 -12.40 4.06 2.29
CA PRO A 66 -11.71 2.80 2.08
C PRO A 66 -12.67 1.62 1.84
N VAL A 67 -13.99 1.85 1.82
CA VAL A 67 -15.00 0.78 1.75
C VAL A 67 -14.84 -0.05 0.46
N VAL A 68 -14.82 -1.37 0.66
CA VAL A 68 -14.86 -2.38 -0.42
C VAL A 68 -16.30 -2.89 -0.54
N SER A 69 -16.69 -3.35 -1.73
CA SER A 69 -18.02 -3.92 -1.95
C SER A 69 -18.28 -5.12 -1.03
N ALA A 70 -19.55 -5.28 -0.64
CA ALA A 70 -20.01 -6.46 0.10
C ALA A 70 -19.62 -7.76 -0.64
N PRO A 71 -19.30 -8.85 0.09
CA PRO A 71 -19.40 -9.04 1.54
C PRO A 71 -18.14 -8.63 2.34
N THR A 72 -17.24 -7.84 1.75
CA THR A 72 -15.98 -7.45 2.40
C THR A 72 -16.25 -6.55 3.61
N ARG A 73 -15.73 -6.92 4.79
CA ARG A 73 -15.83 -6.06 5.98
C ARG A 73 -14.85 -4.87 5.91
N PRO A 74 -15.17 -3.75 6.55
CA PRO A 74 -14.20 -2.69 6.80
C PRO A 74 -13.00 -3.18 7.62
N HIS A 75 -11.88 -2.49 7.49
CA HIS A 75 -10.73 -2.66 8.38
C HIS A 75 -11.09 -2.16 9.78
N ALA A 76 -10.70 -2.93 10.80
CA ALA A 76 -10.77 -2.52 12.18
C ALA A 76 -9.76 -1.38 12.47
N PRO A 77 -9.93 -0.61 13.55
CA PRO A 77 -9.00 0.46 13.91
C PRO A 77 -7.54 0.00 14.01
N ALA A 78 -7.29 -1.20 14.57
CA ALA A 78 -5.93 -1.76 14.68
C ALA A 78 -5.32 -2.13 13.31
N GLU A 79 -6.12 -2.62 12.38
CA GLU A 79 -5.69 -2.92 11.00
C GLU A 79 -5.37 -1.61 10.26
N THR A 80 -6.21 -0.59 10.44
CA THR A 80 -5.97 0.76 9.90
C THR A 80 -4.68 1.39 10.45
N ALA A 81 -4.41 1.22 11.75
CA ALA A 81 -3.18 1.70 12.37
C ALA A 81 -1.93 1.00 11.79
N ARG A 82 -2.00 -0.30 11.48
CA ARG A 82 -0.91 -1.01 10.80
C ARG A 82 -0.66 -0.50 9.39
N VAL A 83 -1.74 -0.26 8.63
CA VAL A 83 -1.63 0.38 7.29
C VAL A 83 -0.96 1.74 7.40
N ARG A 84 -1.32 2.58 8.39
CA ARG A 84 -0.67 3.87 8.65
C ARG A 84 0.82 3.72 8.92
N ALA A 85 1.22 2.83 9.84
CA ALA A 85 2.62 2.62 10.19
C ALA A 85 3.47 2.26 8.96
N CYS A 86 2.97 1.37 8.10
CA CYS A 86 3.64 1.02 6.85
C CYS A 86 3.78 2.22 5.89
N LEU A 87 2.84 3.16 5.88
CA LEU A 87 2.93 4.38 5.06
C LEU A 87 3.95 5.37 5.64
N GLU A 88 4.02 5.52 6.96
CA GLU A 88 5.02 6.33 7.65
C GLU A 88 6.44 5.78 7.43
N GLU A 89 6.64 4.46 7.57
CA GLU A 89 7.91 3.78 7.27
C GLU A 89 8.36 3.96 5.81
N ALA A 90 7.40 4.07 4.89
CA ALA A 90 7.66 4.31 3.47
C ALA A 90 7.82 5.80 3.10
N GLY A 91 7.70 6.71 4.07
CA GLY A 91 7.81 8.15 3.89
C GLY A 91 6.67 8.78 3.08
N LEU A 92 5.46 8.19 3.13
CA LEU A 92 4.29 8.64 2.39
C LEU A 92 3.28 9.41 3.26
N LEU A 93 3.36 9.30 4.59
CA LEU A 93 2.57 10.03 5.58
C LEU A 93 3.49 10.79 6.53
#